data_AF-A0A6P7FMW3-F1
#
_entry.id   AF-A0A6P7FMW3-F1
#
_cell.length_a   1.000
_cell.length_b   1.000
_cell.length_c   1.000
_cell.angle_alpha   90.00
_cell.angle_beta   90.00
_cell.angle_gamma   90.00
#
_symmetry.space_group_name_H-M   'P 1'
#
loop_
_entity.id
_entity.type
_entity.pdbx_description
1 polymer ?
#
loop_
_entity_poly.entity_id
_entity_poly.type
_entity_poly.pdbx_seq_one_letter_code
_entity_poly.pdbx_strand_id
1 'polypeptide(L)'
;MLSGDDAVLANCARIVDKSAWPKNIKDNTFGERDIEELEVRLQVNKREAIKFFREYVFDNCRNLGKNCENNSYRENLLRLTTALKKIPISSSECERGFSQMNLIITDGRASLPTKTVASLMFVKLNGPPLTRFEPSKYVNSWLLRGRHSALDTNSKERGREETYDKNFSKLWTVL
;
A
#
# COMPACT_ATOMS: atom_id res chain seq x y z
N MET A 1 -0.94 3.32 22.52
CA MET A 1 0.05 4.39 22.79
C MET A 1 0.94 4.43 21.56
N LEU A 2 1.06 5.58 20.88
CA LEU A 2 2.00 5.72 19.77
C LEU A 2 3.42 5.41 20.29
N SER A 3 4.23 4.69 19.52
CA SER A 3 5.65 4.53 19.85
C SER A 3 6.31 5.91 20.00
N GLY A 4 7.42 6.01 20.72
CA GLY A 4 8.15 7.28 20.87
C GLY A 4 8.43 7.95 19.52
N ASP A 5 8.78 7.15 18.51
CA ASP A 5 9.06 7.62 17.15
C ASP A 5 7.81 8.07 16.38
N ASP A 6 6.67 7.41 16.60
CA ASP A 6 5.40 7.77 15.96
C ASP A 6 4.83 9.07 16.51
N ALA A 7 5.05 9.33 17.81
CA ALA A 7 4.66 10.58 18.45
C ALA A 7 5.49 11.77 17.92
N VAL A 8 6.78 11.55 17.65
CA VAL A 8 7.65 12.56 17.01
C VAL A 8 7.13 12.90 15.61
N LEU A 9 6.84 11.88 14.79
CA LEU A 9 6.30 12.08 13.44
C LEU A 9 4.98 12.85 13.45
N ALA A 10 4.05 12.49 14.34
CA ALA A 10 2.77 13.16 14.47
C ALA A 10 2.92 14.64 14.87
N ASN A 11 3.88 14.94 15.75
CA ASN A 11 4.18 16.32 16.14
C ASN A 11 4.77 17.12 14.98
N CYS A 12 5.77 16.56 14.27
CA CYS A 12 6.37 17.24 13.12
C CYS A 12 5.35 17.45 11.98
N ALA A 13 4.43 16.51 11.76
CA ALA A 13 3.39 16.64 10.74
C ALA A 13 2.47 17.87 10.94
N ARG A 14 2.36 18.41 12.17
CA ARG A 14 1.60 19.62 12.46
C ARG A 14 2.12 20.85 11.72
N ILE A 15 3.39 20.86 11.32
CA ILE A 15 3.97 21.99 10.59
C ILE A 15 3.32 22.21 9.23
N VAL A 16 2.67 21.19 8.67
CA VAL A 16 1.93 21.28 7.41
C VAL A 16 0.54 21.90 7.61
N ASP A 17 -0.02 21.81 8.82
CA ASP A 17 -1.31 22.38 9.17
C ASP A 17 -1.17 23.84 9.61
N LYS A 18 -1.60 24.77 8.74
CA LYS A 18 -1.59 26.20 9.01
C LYS A 18 -2.37 26.59 10.26
N SER A 19 -3.40 25.83 10.64
CA SER A 19 -4.21 26.14 11.82
C SER A 19 -3.42 25.95 13.13
N ALA A 20 -2.37 25.12 13.09
CA ALA A 20 -1.47 24.88 14.20
C ALA A 20 -0.35 25.94 14.31
N TRP A 21 -0.27 26.90 13.39
CA TRP A 21 0.83 27.86 13.35
C TRP A 21 0.65 29.02 14.33
N PRO A 22 1.75 29.58 14.87
CA PRO A 22 1.69 30.80 15.66
C PRO A 22 1.18 31.98 14.82
N LYS A 23 0.42 32.90 15.44
CA LYS A 23 -0.11 34.09 14.76
C LYS A 23 0.96 35.07 14.26
N ASN A 24 2.15 35.05 14.86
CA ASN A 24 3.26 35.92 14.49
C ASN A 24 4.56 35.10 14.44
N ILE A 25 4.91 34.64 13.24
CA ILE A 25 6.15 33.92 12.98
C ILE A 25 7.26 34.97 12.78
N LYS A 26 8.10 35.13 13.80
CA LYS A 26 9.28 36.04 13.77
C LYS A 26 10.58 35.31 13.42
N ASP A 27 10.60 34.00 13.63
CA ASP A 27 11.76 33.16 13.39
C ASP A 27 11.82 32.77 11.91
N ASN A 28 12.91 33.14 11.24
CA ASN A 28 13.17 32.79 9.86
C ASN A 28 13.41 31.28 9.65
N THR A 29 13.65 30.54 10.73
CA THR A 29 13.89 29.09 10.76
C THR A 29 12.71 28.28 11.29
N PHE A 30 11.54 28.93 11.44
CA PHE A 30 10.31 28.26 11.86
C PHE A 30 10.07 26.99 11.05
N GLY A 31 9.76 25.88 11.72
CA GLY A 31 9.40 24.61 11.10
C GLY A 31 10.51 23.83 10.39
N GLU A 32 11.73 24.37 10.26
CA GLU A 32 12.81 23.70 9.51
C GLU A 32 13.17 22.34 10.12
N ARG A 33 13.30 22.28 11.44
CA ARG A 33 13.58 21.04 12.17
C ARG A 33 12.49 19.99 11.95
N ASP A 34 11.22 20.41 11.93
CA ASP A 34 10.09 19.50 11.69
C ASP A 34 10.11 18.98 10.25
N ILE A 35 10.48 19.83 9.28
CA ILE A 35 10.66 19.44 7.89
C ILE A 35 11.86 18.51 7.70
N GLU A 36 12.97 18.74 8.41
CA GLU A 36 14.13 17.83 8.42
C GLU A 36 13.76 16.44 8.96
N GLU A 37 13.02 16.39 10.06
CA GLU A 37 12.59 15.13 10.67
C GLU A 37 11.56 14.39 9.78
N LEU A 38 10.71 15.13 9.08
CA LEU A 38 9.81 14.59 8.07
C LEU A 38 10.56 14.11 6.83
N GLU A 39 11.61 14.81 6.43
CA GLU A 39 12.44 14.43 5.29
C GLU A 39 13.12 13.07 5.50
N VAL A 40 13.74 12.87 6.65
CA VAL A 40 14.39 11.59 7.00
C VAL A 40 13.40 10.42 6.89
N ARG A 41 12.16 10.61 7.36
CA ARG A 41 11.14 9.55 7.34
C ARG A 41 10.43 9.37 6.01
N LEU A 42 10.20 10.46 5.26
CA LEU A 42 9.46 10.44 3.99
C LEU A 42 10.38 10.31 2.76
N GLN A 43 11.70 10.32 2.96
CA GLN A 43 12.72 10.24 1.90
C GLN A 43 12.54 11.31 0.82
N VAL A 44 12.27 12.54 1.24
CA VAL A 44 12.15 13.71 0.35
C VAL A 44 13.53 14.39 0.24
N ASN A 45 13.78 15.26 -0.74
CA ASN A 45 15.05 15.98 -0.79
C ASN A 45 15.09 17.10 0.29
N LYS A 46 16.01 17.00 1.25
CA LYS A 46 16.20 17.98 2.34
C LYS A 46 16.26 19.43 1.88
N ARG A 47 17.16 19.73 0.94
CA ARG A 47 17.47 21.10 0.51
C ARG A 47 16.26 21.73 -0.15
N GLU A 48 15.58 20.95 -0.99
CA GLU A 48 14.35 21.36 -1.65
C GLU A 48 13.22 21.55 -0.63
N ALA A 49 13.00 20.59 0.26
CA ALA A 49 11.93 20.65 1.26
C ALA A 49 12.04 21.89 2.16
N ILE A 50 13.23 22.19 2.69
CA ILE A 50 13.46 23.38 3.52
C ILE A 50 13.26 24.66 2.71
N LYS A 51 13.85 24.74 1.50
CA LYS A 51 13.72 25.92 0.63
C LYS A 51 12.25 26.22 0.34
N PHE A 52 11.50 25.21 -0.09
CA PHE A 52 10.08 25.35 -0.44
C PHE A 52 9.21 25.65 0.77
N PHE A 53 9.54 25.08 1.94
CA PHE A 53 8.84 25.40 3.18
C PHE A 53 9.04 26.87 3.58
N ARG A 54 10.26 27.41 3.49
CA ARG A 54 10.53 28.83 3.74
C ARG A 54 9.72 29.74 2.81
N GLU A 55 9.70 29.44 1.51
CA GLU A 55 8.93 30.20 0.52
C GLU A 55 7.43 30.18 0.85
N TYR A 56 6.91 29.03 1.27
CA TYR A 56 5.52 28.90 1.70
C TYR A 56 5.21 29.68 2.97
N VAL A 57 6.04 29.60 4.02
CA VAL A 57 5.86 30.41 5.23
C VAL A 57 5.87 31.89 4.88
N PHE A 58 6.83 32.33 4.05
CA PHE A 58 6.97 33.72 3.63
C PHE A 58 5.73 34.25 2.90
N ASP A 59 5.22 33.50 1.92
CA ASP A 59 4.04 33.91 1.14
C ASP A 59 2.76 33.96 2.00
N ASN A 60 2.63 33.06 2.97
CA ASN A 60 1.50 33.05 3.90
C ASN A 60 1.60 34.18 4.95
N CYS A 61 2.79 34.50 5.46
CA CYS A 61 2.99 35.58 6.44
C CYS A 61 2.70 36.97 5.85
N ARG A 62 2.90 37.17 4.53
CA ARG A 62 2.66 38.45 3.85
C ARG A 62 1.30 38.55 3.17
N ASN A 63 0.43 37.55 3.28
CA ASN A 63 -0.83 37.47 2.51
C ASN A 63 -0.63 37.68 0.99
N LEU A 64 0.53 37.28 0.46
CA LEU A 64 0.86 37.39 -0.97
C LEU A 64 0.13 36.35 -1.84
N GLY A 65 -0.71 35.51 -1.21
CA GLY A 65 -1.38 34.35 -1.79
C GLY A 65 -2.44 34.61 -2.86
N LYS A 66 -2.38 35.72 -3.61
CA LYS A 66 -3.33 35.99 -4.70
C LYS A 66 -2.79 35.78 -6.11
N ASN A 67 -1.48 35.87 -6.39
CA ASN A 67 -0.99 35.89 -7.78
C ASN A 67 0.26 35.01 -8.03
N CYS A 68 0.19 33.69 -7.81
CA CYS A 68 1.27 32.80 -8.25
C CYS A 68 0.73 31.47 -8.77
N GLU A 69 0.22 31.50 -9.99
CA GLU A 69 -0.30 30.34 -10.74
C GLU A 69 0.79 29.28 -11.04
N ASN A 70 2.09 29.60 -10.85
CA ASN A 70 3.21 28.74 -11.21
C ASN A 70 4.24 28.56 -10.07
N ASN A 71 3.79 28.34 -8.82
CA ASN A 71 4.74 28.18 -7.73
C ASN A 71 5.17 26.72 -7.51
N SER A 72 6.35 26.37 -8.01
CA SER A 72 7.03 25.07 -7.87
C SER A 72 7.05 24.57 -6.40
N TYR A 73 7.09 25.46 -5.41
CA TYR A 73 7.02 25.07 -4.00
C TYR A 73 5.67 24.45 -3.61
N ARG A 74 4.55 24.83 -4.25
CA ARG A 74 3.22 24.30 -3.95
C ARG A 74 3.12 22.84 -4.35
N GLU A 75 3.71 22.48 -5.48
CA GLU A 75 3.74 21.09 -5.95
C GLU A 75 4.54 20.21 -4.97
N ASN A 76 5.70 20.69 -4.50
CA ASN A 76 6.52 19.94 -3.56
C ASN A 76 5.90 19.85 -2.15
N LEU A 77 5.26 20.91 -1.66
CA LEU A 77 4.49 20.83 -0.41
C LEU A 77 3.25 19.95 -0.56
N LEU A 78 2.63 19.93 -1.74
CA LEU A 78 1.55 18.99 -2.04
C LEU A 78 2.07 17.55 -2.01
N ARG A 79 3.28 17.27 -2.52
CA ARG A 79 3.92 15.95 -2.43
C ARG A 79 4.15 15.54 -0.97
N LEU A 80 4.72 16.42 -0.15
CA LEU A 80 4.93 16.19 1.28
C LEU A 80 3.60 15.91 2.01
N THR A 81 2.59 16.76 1.77
CA THR A 81 1.25 16.62 2.36
C THR A 81 0.57 15.32 1.91
N THR A 82 0.74 14.95 0.63
CA THR A 82 0.19 13.72 0.06
C THR A 82 0.88 12.50 0.66
N ALA A 83 2.20 12.55 0.88
CA ALA A 83 2.94 11.49 1.53
C ALA A 83 2.46 11.29 2.99
N LEU A 84 2.32 12.39 3.75
CA LEU A 84 1.77 12.35 5.11
C LEU A 84 0.37 11.74 5.17
N LYS A 85 -0.51 12.11 4.23
CA LYS A 85 -1.88 11.56 4.15
C LYS A 85 -1.94 10.07 3.81
N LYS A 86 -0.87 9.49 3.26
CA LYS A 86 -0.79 8.05 2.95
C LYS A 86 -0.36 7.22 4.16
N ILE A 87 0.12 7.87 5.23
CA ILE A 87 0.51 7.16 6.44
C ILE A 87 -0.77 6.64 7.11
N PRO A 88 -0.88 5.32 7.35
CA PRO A 88 -2.03 4.76 8.02
C PRO A 88 -2.11 5.30 9.45
N ILE A 89 -3.30 5.75 9.86
CA ILE A 89 -3.53 6.37 11.17
C ILE A 89 -3.63 5.31 12.29
N SER A 90 -3.81 4.04 11.91
CA SER A 90 -4.14 2.96 12.85
C SER A 90 -3.52 1.61 12.44
N SER A 91 -3.15 0.81 13.44
CA SER A 91 -2.73 -0.59 13.26
C SER A 91 -3.85 -1.50 12.73
N SER A 92 -5.11 -1.05 12.78
CA SER A 92 -6.25 -1.80 12.27
C SER A 92 -6.13 -2.18 10.79
N GLU A 93 -5.45 -1.36 9.97
CA GLU A 93 -5.16 -1.70 8.57
C GLU A 93 -4.20 -2.91 8.47
N CYS A 94 -3.22 -2.99 9.37
CA CYS A 94 -2.30 -4.13 9.47
C CYS A 94 -3.02 -5.38 10.00
N GLU A 95 -3.88 -5.25 11.00
CA GLU A 95 -4.70 -6.34 11.55
C GLU A 95 -5.65 -6.93 10.50
N ARG A 96 -6.24 -6.09 9.64
CA ARG A 96 -6.98 -6.53 8.46
C ARG A 96 -6.09 -7.35 7.52
N GLY A 97 -4.85 -6.89 7.29
CA GLY A 97 -3.83 -7.63 6.55
C GLY A 97 -3.55 -9.02 7.14
N PHE A 98 -3.26 -9.10 8.43
CA PHE A 98 -3.01 -10.38 9.11
C PHE A 98 -4.23 -11.31 9.06
N SER A 99 -5.42 -10.77 9.22
CA SER A 99 -6.66 -11.55 9.07
C SER A 99 -6.80 -12.14 7.66
N GLN A 100 -6.48 -11.38 6.61
CA GLN A 100 -6.45 -11.90 5.24
C GLN A 100 -5.34 -12.93 5.03
N MET A 101 -4.18 -12.74 5.65
CA MET A 101 -3.07 -13.69 5.58
C MET A 101 -3.47 -15.05 6.18
N ASN A 102 -4.17 -15.07 7.32
CA ASN A 102 -4.66 -16.30 7.95
C ASN A 102 -5.66 -17.07 7.06
N LEU A 103 -6.39 -16.37 6.18
CA LEU A 103 -7.28 -17.03 5.21
C LEU A 103 -6.53 -17.63 4.01
N ILE A 104 -5.35 -17.09 3.69
CA ILE A 104 -4.48 -17.55 2.59
C ILE A 104 -3.60 -18.71 3.06
N ILE A 105 -2.93 -18.54 4.20
CA ILE A 105 -2.05 -19.53 4.82
C ILE A 105 -2.88 -20.32 5.83
N THR A 106 -3.48 -21.40 5.36
CA THR A 106 -4.20 -22.36 6.20
C THR A 106 -3.32 -23.58 6.48
N ASP A 107 -3.65 -24.41 7.47
CA ASP A 107 -2.88 -25.63 7.79
C ASP A 107 -2.65 -26.54 6.58
N GLY A 108 -3.66 -26.74 5.73
CA GLY A 108 -3.55 -27.51 4.48
C GLY A 108 -2.83 -26.79 3.32
N ARG A 109 -2.46 -25.52 3.48
CA ARG A 109 -1.79 -24.66 2.48
C ARG A 109 -0.56 -23.94 3.06
N ALA A 110 0.06 -24.50 4.08
CA ALA A 110 1.19 -23.89 4.78
C ALA A 110 2.47 -23.80 3.92
N SER A 111 2.57 -24.53 2.81
CA SER A 111 3.76 -24.57 1.94
C SER A 111 3.77 -23.55 0.79
N LEU A 112 2.91 -22.53 0.81
CA LEU A 112 2.87 -21.53 -0.25
C LEU A 112 4.17 -20.69 -0.24
N PRO A 113 4.85 -20.53 -1.38
CA PRO A 113 6.00 -19.64 -1.46
C PRO A 113 5.62 -18.20 -1.10
N THR A 114 6.52 -17.47 -0.43
CA THR A 114 6.29 -16.08 0.00
C THR A 114 5.84 -15.17 -1.14
N LYS A 115 6.39 -15.35 -2.35
CA LYS A 115 5.96 -14.60 -3.55
C LYS A 115 4.47 -14.79 -3.89
N THR A 116 3.96 -16.00 -3.71
CA THR A 116 2.57 -16.36 -3.98
C THR A 116 1.67 -15.79 -2.89
N VAL A 117 2.06 -15.91 -1.63
CA VAL A 117 1.35 -15.30 -0.50
C VAL A 117 1.25 -13.78 -0.69
N ALA A 118 2.36 -13.11 -1.01
CA ALA A 118 2.38 -11.67 -1.25
C ALA A 118 1.44 -11.25 -2.40
N SER A 119 1.42 -12.02 -3.49
CA SER A 119 0.52 -11.77 -4.63
C SER A 119 -0.95 -11.94 -4.25
N LEU A 120 -1.29 -12.99 -3.49
CA LEU A 120 -2.66 -13.22 -3.00
C LEU A 120 -3.09 -12.14 -2.00
N MET A 121 -2.21 -11.75 -1.09
CA MET A 121 -2.42 -10.64 -0.16
C MET A 121 -2.71 -9.34 -0.90
N PHE A 122 -1.92 -9.02 -1.93
CA PHE A 122 -2.12 -7.83 -2.75
C PHE A 122 -3.52 -7.81 -3.39
N VAL A 123 -3.94 -8.93 -3.99
CA VAL A 123 -5.28 -9.06 -4.59
C VAL A 123 -6.38 -8.95 -3.53
N LYS A 124 -6.21 -9.57 -2.36
CA LYS A 124 -7.23 -9.52 -1.29
C LYS A 124 -7.38 -8.14 -0.66
N LEU A 125 -6.28 -7.38 -0.54
CA LEU A 125 -6.29 -6.07 0.11
C LEU A 125 -6.65 -4.93 -0.85
N ASN A 126 -6.23 -5.00 -2.11
CA ASN A 126 -6.34 -3.90 -3.07
C ASN A 126 -7.20 -4.24 -4.29
N GLY A 127 -7.65 -5.50 -4.43
CA GLY A 127 -8.45 -5.93 -5.56
C GLY A 127 -9.83 -5.24 -5.60
N PRO A 128 -10.40 -5.06 -6.80
CA PRO A 128 -11.76 -4.54 -6.91
C PRO A 128 -12.76 -5.53 -6.29
N PRO A 129 -13.93 -5.05 -5.82
CA PRO A 129 -15.04 -5.92 -5.46
C PRO A 129 -15.36 -6.87 -6.60
N LEU A 130 -15.81 -8.09 -6.27
CA LEU A 130 -16.09 -9.13 -7.28
C LEU A 130 -17.09 -8.64 -8.35
N THR A 131 -18.05 -7.80 -7.96
CA THR A 131 -19.03 -7.19 -8.87
C THR A 131 -18.44 -6.24 -9.91
N ARG A 132 -17.23 -5.73 -9.66
CA ARG A 132 -16.48 -4.82 -10.54
C ARG A 132 -15.24 -5.47 -11.14
N PHE A 133 -14.98 -6.73 -10.81
CA PHE A 133 -13.85 -7.45 -11.34
C PHE A 133 -14.14 -7.87 -12.79
N GLU A 134 -13.28 -7.47 -13.72
CA GLU A 134 -13.37 -7.82 -15.13
C GLU A 134 -12.38 -8.96 -15.44
N PRO A 135 -12.80 -10.24 -15.36
CA PRO A 135 -11.89 -11.38 -15.50
C PRO A 135 -11.35 -11.54 -16.93
N SER A 136 -12.08 -11.08 -17.93
CA SER A 136 -11.82 -11.35 -19.35
C SER A 136 -10.42 -10.96 -19.79
N LYS A 137 -9.91 -9.81 -19.33
CA LYS A 137 -8.56 -9.32 -19.65
C LYS A 137 -7.47 -10.30 -19.20
N TYR A 138 -7.62 -10.85 -18.00
CA TYR A 138 -6.66 -11.79 -17.42
C TYR A 138 -6.75 -13.16 -18.05
N VAL A 139 -7.98 -13.66 -18.28
CA VAL A 139 -8.22 -14.96 -18.93
C VAL A 139 -7.67 -14.93 -20.36
N ASN A 140 -7.94 -13.89 -21.14
CA ASN A 140 -7.42 -13.75 -22.49
C ASN A 140 -5.89 -13.71 -22.50
N SER A 141 -5.27 -12.92 -21.62
CA SER A 141 -3.80 -12.90 -21.50
C SER A 141 -3.21 -14.25 -21.08
N TRP A 142 -3.92 -15.02 -20.27
CA TRP A 142 -3.49 -16.36 -19.84
C TRP A 142 -3.50 -17.34 -21.01
N LEU A 143 -4.61 -17.38 -21.76
CA LEU A 143 -4.77 -18.23 -22.93
C LEU A 143 -3.78 -17.88 -24.04
N LEU A 144 -3.58 -16.59 -24.33
CA LEU A 144 -2.62 -16.11 -25.32
C LEU A 144 -1.16 -16.49 -24.99
N ARG A 145 -0.85 -16.77 -23.71
CA ARG A 145 0.47 -17.27 -23.30
C ARG A 145 0.63 -18.78 -23.48
N GLY A 146 -0.25 -19.41 -24.26
CA GLY A 146 -0.23 -20.85 -24.54
C GLY A 146 -0.65 -21.70 -23.35
N ARG A 147 -1.39 -21.12 -22.38
CA ARG A 147 -1.98 -21.90 -21.29
C ARG A 147 -3.38 -22.31 -21.67
N HIS A 148 -3.76 -23.50 -21.23
CA HIS A 148 -4.99 -24.13 -21.66
C HIS A 148 -6.16 -23.80 -20.73
N SER A 149 -7.37 -23.84 -21.29
CA SER A 149 -8.60 -23.77 -20.51
C SER A 149 -8.75 -25.05 -19.67
N ALA A 150 -9.48 -24.98 -18.55
CA ALA A 150 -9.81 -26.18 -17.77
C ALA A 150 -10.64 -27.20 -18.57
N LEU A 151 -11.30 -26.75 -19.64
CA LEU A 151 -12.07 -27.58 -20.58
C LEU A 151 -11.24 -28.03 -21.79
N ASP A 152 -9.95 -27.73 -21.82
CA ASP A 152 -9.10 -28.11 -22.94
C ASP A 152 -8.71 -29.60 -22.84
N THR A 153 -9.27 -30.38 -23.76
CA THR A 153 -9.02 -31.83 -23.88
C THR A 153 -7.60 -32.17 -24.35
N ASN A 154 -6.81 -31.19 -24.81
CA ASN A 154 -5.41 -31.39 -25.19
C ASN A 154 -4.42 -31.20 -24.03
N SER A 155 -4.92 -30.94 -22.82
CA SER A 155 -4.11 -31.00 -21.61
C SER A 155 -3.52 -32.41 -21.46
N LYS A 156 -2.24 -32.54 -21.09
CA LYS A 156 -1.73 -33.86 -20.67
C LYS A 156 -2.62 -34.38 -19.55
N GLU A 157 -3.41 -35.41 -19.83
CA GLU A 157 -3.99 -36.22 -18.78
C GLU A 157 -2.85 -36.60 -17.84
N ARG A 158 -2.98 -36.30 -16.55
CA ARG A 158 -2.08 -36.93 -15.59
C ARG A 158 -2.38 -38.41 -15.69
N GLY A 159 -1.51 -39.15 -16.36
CA GLY A 159 -1.43 -40.60 -16.26
C GLY A 159 -1.04 -40.95 -14.82
N ARG A 160 -1.97 -40.77 -13.89
CA ARG A 160 -1.94 -41.49 -12.63
C ARG A 160 -2.45 -42.86 -13.03
N GLU A 161 -1.56 -43.84 -13.15
CA GLU A 161 -2.02 -45.22 -13.05
C GLU A 161 -2.70 -45.30 -11.69
N GLU A 162 -4.03 -45.32 -11.71
CA GLU A 162 -4.82 -45.68 -10.56
C GLU A 162 -4.61 -47.18 -10.35
N THR A 163 -3.48 -47.53 -9.75
CA THR A 163 -3.26 -48.84 -9.16
C THR A 163 -4.18 -48.93 -7.93
N TYR A 164 -5.47 -49.07 -8.17
CA TYR A 164 -6.38 -49.52 -7.15
C TYR A 164 -5.99 -50.93 -6.77
N ASP A 165 -5.52 -51.10 -5.55
CA ASP A 165 -5.35 -52.41 -4.96
C ASP A 165 -6.72 -53.11 -5.02
N LYS A 166 -6.79 -54.24 -5.76
CA LYS A 166 -8.01 -55.04 -5.94
C LYS A 166 -8.67 -55.40 -4.61
N ASN A 167 -7.94 -55.35 -3.49
CA ASN A 167 -8.50 -55.54 -2.15
C ASN A 167 -9.52 -54.46 -1.74
N PHE A 168 -9.44 -53.23 -2.25
CA PHE A 168 -10.42 -52.17 -1.94
C PHE A 168 -11.78 -52.39 -2.62
N SER A 169 -11.84 -53.15 -3.72
CA SER A 169 -13.12 -53.48 -4.38
C SER A 169 -14.08 -54.26 -3.48
N LYS A 170 -13.54 -55.08 -2.56
CA LYS A 170 -14.31 -55.83 -1.56
C LYS A 170 -14.90 -54.95 -0.47
N LEU A 171 -14.31 -53.77 -0.24
CA LEU A 171 -14.76 -52.81 0.77
C LEU A 171 -15.99 -52.02 0.27
N TRP A 172 -16.08 -51.76 -1.04
CA TRP A 172 -17.18 -50.99 -1.64
C TRP A 172 -18.43 -51.82 -1.96
N THR A 173 -18.35 -53.14 -1.81
CA THR A 173 -19.50 -54.05 -1.95
C THR A 173 -20.26 -54.24 -0.64
N VAL A 174 -19.77 -53.68 0.47
CA VAL A 174 -20.38 -53.75 1.81
C VAL A 174 -20.95 -52.40 2.26
N LEU A 175 -20.68 -51.32 1.52
CA LEU A 175 -21.36 -50.03 1.66
C LEU A 175 -22.53 -49.95 0.68
#